data_AF-A0A3D0S6Y3-F1
#
_entry.id   AF-A0A3D0S6Y3-F1
#
_cell.length_a   1.000
_cell.length_b   1.000
_cell.length_c   1.000
_cell.angle_alpha   90.00
_cell.angle_beta   90.00
_cell.angle_gamma   90.00
#
_symmetry.space_group_name_H-M   'P 1'
#
loop_
_entity.id
_entity.type
_entity.pdbx_description
1 polymer ?
#
loop_
_entity_poly.entity_id
_entity_poly.type
_entity_poly.pdbx_seq_one_letter_code
_entity_poly.pdbx_strand_id
1 'polypeptide(L)'
;MTKAAAACSLFLGPGFGLPAAYGAWYFARHSQVWTFLGFPTYGDGPFESWGVPTTVPLLLGFVAVCAAEVALAVLLWRGDTIGLWLALALLPVEFVFWIGFALPFGPIVGVARTVLVVIALTERT
;
A
#
# COMPACT_ATOMS: atom_id res chain seq x y z
N MET A 1 -10.04 1.00 18.74
CA MET A 1 -8.94 1.41 17.82
C MET A 1 -8.74 0.48 16.62
N THR A 2 -8.82 -0.85 16.79
CA THR A 2 -8.63 -1.85 15.71
C THR A 2 -9.51 -1.67 14.47
N LYS A 3 -10.81 -1.36 14.63
CA LYS A 3 -11.71 -1.13 13.49
C LYS A 3 -11.35 0.12 12.67
N ALA A 4 -10.84 1.17 13.32
CA ALA A 4 -10.37 2.36 12.63
C ALA A 4 -9.06 2.08 11.86
N ALA A 5 -8.14 1.33 12.46
CA ALA A 5 -6.93 0.86 11.78
C ALA A 5 -7.26 -0.04 10.56
N ALA A 6 -8.29 -0.89 10.71
CA ALA A 6 -8.80 -1.70 9.62
C ALA A 6 -9.37 -0.84 8.49
N ALA A 7 -10.13 0.22 8.80
CA ALA A 7 -10.63 1.15 7.79
C ALA A 7 -9.51 1.87 7.03
N CYS A 8 -8.43 2.29 7.71
CA CYS A 8 -7.25 2.85 7.05
C CYS A 8 -6.61 1.84 6.09
N SER A 9 -6.45 0.58 6.52
CA SER A 9 -5.87 -0.50 5.71
C SER A 9 -6.76 -0.82 4.51
N LEU A 10 -8.09 -0.76 4.69
CA LEU A 10 -9.09 -0.99 3.65
C LEU A 10 -9.23 0.19 2.68
N PHE A 11 -8.71 1.37 3.03
CA PHE A 11 -8.56 2.49 2.10
C PHE A 11 -7.26 2.34 1.31
N LEU A 12 -6.13 2.04 1.98
CA LEU A 12 -4.81 1.87 1.37
C LEU A 12 -4.79 0.72 0.36
N GLY A 13 -5.22 -0.48 0.76
CA GLY A 13 -5.11 -1.69 -0.06
C GLY A 13 -5.85 -1.58 -1.40
N PRO A 14 -7.18 -1.39 -1.43
CA PRO A 14 -7.92 -1.21 -2.68
C PRO A 14 -7.60 0.10 -3.39
N GLY A 15 -7.40 1.20 -2.64
CA GLY A 15 -7.16 2.53 -3.20
C GLY A 15 -5.90 2.62 -4.05
N PHE A 16 -4.85 1.90 -3.66
CA PHE A 16 -3.61 1.80 -4.43
C PHE A 16 -3.52 0.50 -5.25
N GLY A 17 -3.98 -0.63 -4.71
CA GLY A 17 -3.89 -1.92 -5.37
C GLY A 17 -4.68 -2.02 -6.67
N LEU A 18 -5.88 -1.44 -6.75
CA LEU A 18 -6.69 -1.47 -7.98
C LEU A 18 -6.05 -0.65 -9.11
N PRO A 19 -5.65 0.62 -8.90
CA PRO A 19 -4.88 1.35 -9.90
C PRO A 19 -3.55 0.69 -10.27
N ALA A 20 -2.86 0.05 -9.32
CA ALA A 20 -1.58 -0.61 -9.59
C ALA A 20 -1.76 -1.86 -10.46
N ALA A 21 -2.79 -2.66 -10.21
CA ALA A 21 -3.11 -3.83 -11.02
C ALA A 21 -3.51 -3.44 -12.45
N TYR A 22 -4.33 -2.39 -12.59
CA TYR A 22 -4.70 -1.86 -13.91
C TYR A 22 -3.49 -1.27 -14.63
N GLY A 23 -2.65 -0.51 -13.92
CA GLY A 23 -1.40 0.05 -14.44
C GLY A 23 -0.45 -1.04 -14.95
N ALA A 24 -0.31 -2.15 -14.20
CA ALA A 24 0.51 -3.29 -14.62
C ALA A 24 0.01 -3.92 -15.92
N TRP A 25 -1.31 -4.15 -16.03
CA TRP A 25 -1.92 -4.67 -17.23
C TRP A 25 -1.79 -3.71 -18.42
N TYR A 26 -1.99 -2.41 -18.20
CA TYR A 26 -1.91 -1.39 -19.23
C TYR A 26 -0.49 -1.27 -19.77
N PHE A 27 0.51 -1.21 -18.88
CA PHE A 27 1.92 -1.16 -19.24
C PHE A 27 2.36 -2.42 -20.00
N ALA A 28 1.92 -3.60 -19.56
CA ALA A 28 2.21 -4.86 -20.24
C ALA A 28 1.69 -4.89 -21.70
N ARG A 29 0.60 -4.17 -21.98
CA ARG A 29 -0.05 -4.19 -23.29
C ARG A 29 0.34 -3.04 -24.21
N HIS A 30 0.64 -1.86 -23.65
CA HIS A 30 0.90 -0.64 -24.42
C HIS A 30 2.32 -0.10 -24.26
N SER A 31 3.14 -0.70 -23.37
CA SER A 31 4.50 -0.23 -23.04
C SER A 31 4.57 1.25 -22.63
N GLN A 32 3.46 1.75 -22.08
CA GLN A 32 3.29 3.13 -21.64
C GLN A 32 2.76 3.15 -20.20
N VAL A 33 3.19 4.14 -19.43
CA VAL A 33 2.67 4.37 -18.08
C VAL A 33 1.23 4.85 -18.18
N TRP A 34 0.33 4.22 -17.43
CA TRP A 34 -1.06 4.63 -17.40
C TRP A 34 -1.21 5.95 -16.66
N THR A 35 -1.89 6.94 -17.24
CA THR A 35 -2.22 8.19 -16.56
C THR A 35 -3.61 8.11 -15.92
N PHE A 36 -3.69 8.39 -14.62
CA PHE A 36 -4.93 8.46 -13.86
C PHE A 36 -5.15 9.90 -13.37
N LEU A 37 -6.30 10.48 -13.68
CA LEU A 37 -6.64 11.88 -13.37
C LEU A 37 -5.62 12.91 -13.90
N GLY A 38 -4.93 12.62 -15.01
CA GLY A 38 -3.92 13.51 -15.60
C GLY A 38 -2.53 13.38 -14.98
N PHE A 39 -2.33 12.47 -14.01
CA PHE A 39 -1.04 12.18 -13.41
C PHE A 39 -0.52 10.82 -13.87
N PRO A 40 0.79 10.65 -14.13
CA PRO A 40 1.38 9.35 -14.41
C PRO A 40 1.22 8.45 -13.19
N THR A 41 0.38 7.42 -13.31
CA THR A 41 0.08 6.52 -12.19
C THR A 41 1.29 5.64 -11.96
N TYR A 42 1.92 5.79 -10.80
CA TYR A 42 3.12 5.06 -10.42
C TYR A 42 4.35 5.35 -11.29
N GLY A 43 4.33 6.38 -12.16
CA GLY A 43 5.47 6.87 -12.93
C GLY A 43 6.09 8.13 -12.30
N ASP A 44 7.25 8.54 -12.81
CA ASP A 44 8.04 9.70 -12.31
C ASP A 44 8.52 9.60 -10.84
N GLY A 45 8.40 8.42 -10.25
CA GLY A 45 8.90 8.14 -8.91
C GLY A 45 10.40 7.82 -8.87
N PRO A 46 11.00 7.74 -7.66
CA PRO A 46 12.38 7.31 -7.45
C PRO A 46 12.76 6.03 -8.19
N PHE A 47 11.86 5.04 -8.30
CA PHE A 47 12.13 3.83 -9.09
C PHE A 47 12.51 4.15 -10.53
N GLU A 48 11.72 4.98 -11.20
CA GLU A 48 11.96 5.37 -12.59
C GLU A 48 13.22 6.23 -12.71
N SER A 49 13.46 7.15 -11.77
CA SER A 49 14.67 7.98 -11.72
C SER A 49 15.96 7.19 -11.45
N TRP A 50 15.87 6.06 -10.73
CA TRP A 50 16.98 5.14 -10.46
C TRP A 50 17.18 4.12 -11.58
N GLY A 51 16.47 4.28 -12.70
CA GLY A 51 16.59 3.42 -13.87
C GLY A 51 15.91 2.06 -13.70
N VAL A 52 15.05 1.90 -12.69
CA VAL A 52 14.11 0.79 -12.60
C VAL A 52 12.83 1.28 -13.26
N PRO A 53 12.58 0.97 -14.55
CA PRO A 53 11.31 1.34 -15.14
C PRO A 53 10.20 0.77 -14.26
N THR A 54 9.06 1.43 -14.24
CA THR A 54 7.85 1.03 -13.51
C THR A 54 7.24 -0.21 -14.17
N THR A 55 8.04 -1.27 -14.16
CA THR A 55 7.87 -2.51 -14.87
C THR A 55 6.79 -3.33 -14.19
N VAL A 56 6.17 -4.19 -14.98
CA VAL A 56 5.12 -5.11 -14.54
C VAL A 56 5.48 -5.84 -13.23
N PRO A 57 6.70 -6.37 -13.02
CA PRO A 57 7.04 -7.06 -11.77
C PRO A 57 6.97 -6.17 -10.52
N LEU A 58 7.39 -4.91 -10.62
CA LEU A 58 7.40 -3.97 -9.50
C LEU A 58 5.96 -3.59 -9.11
N LEU A 59 5.12 -3.32 -10.12
CA LEU A 59 3.69 -3.05 -9.92
C LEU A 59 2.97 -4.27 -9.34
N LEU A 60 3.25 -5.47 -9.84
CA LEU A 60 2.68 -6.72 -9.29
C LEU A 60 3.13 -6.97 -7.85
N GLY A 61 4.40 -6.69 -7.52
CA GLY A 61 4.90 -6.74 -6.15
C GLY A 61 4.12 -5.80 -5.23
N PHE A 62 3.85 -4.58 -5.67
CA PHE A 62 3.04 -3.63 -4.91
C PHE A 62 1.57 -4.03 -4.81
N VAL A 63 0.98 -4.61 -5.86
CA VAL A 63 -0.35 -5.22 -5.79
C VAL A 63 -0.39 -6.32 -4.73
N ALA A 64 0.66 -7.14 -4.63
CA ALA A 64 0.74 -8.17 -3.58
C ALA A 64 0.80 -7.56 -2.17
N VAL A 65 1.55 -6.46 -1.99
CA VAL A 65 1.56 -5.69 -0.73
C VAL A 65 0.18 -5.14 -0.41
N CYS A 66 -0.50 -4.55 -1.39
CA CYS A 66 -1.87 -4.04 -1.23
C CYS A 66 -2.86 -5.16 -0.87
N ALA A 67 -2.71 -6.35 -1.46
CA ALA A 67 -3.53 -7.52 -1.12
C ALA A 67 -3.26 -8.02 0.31
N ALA A 68 -1.99 -8.04 0.73
CA ALA A 68 -1.63 -8.32 2.12
C ALA A 68 -2.26 -7.29 3.06
N GLU A 69 -2.32 -6.02 2.66
CA GLU A 69 -2.95 -4.98 3.47
C GLU A 69 -4.48 -5.11 3.57
N VAL A 70 -5.15 -5.60 2.52
CA VAL A 70 -6.57 -6.00 2.61
C VAL A 70 -6.75 -7.17 3.60
N ALA A 71 -5.86 -8.16 3.57
CA ALA A 71 -5.89 -9.26 4.52
C ALA A 71 -5.68 -8.78 5.97
N LEU A 72 -4.76 -7.82 6.18
CA LEU A 72 -4.58 -7.13 7.46
C LEU A 72 -5.85 -6.42 7.90
N ALA A 73 -6.52 -5.71 6.99
CA ALA A 73 -7.78 -5.04 7.31
C ALA A 73 -8.80 -6.03 7.89
N VAL A 74 -8.91 -7.23 7.32
CA VAL A 74 -9.80 -8.30 7.83
C VAL A 74 -9.38 -8.79 9.22
N LEU A 75 -8.09 -9.05 9.44
CA LEU A 75 -7.54 -9.47 10.74
C LEU A 75 -7.77 -8.41 11.82
N LEU A 76 -7.49 -7.15 11.50
CA LEU A 76 -7.71 -6.01 12.38
C LEU A 76 -9.20 -5.81 12.67
N TRP A 77 -10.07 -6.04 11.69
CA TRP A 77 -11.53 -5.96 11.87
C TRP A 77 -12.05 -7.02 12.85
N ARG A 78 -11.47 -8.22 12.81
CA ARG A 78 -11.76 -9.31 13.76
C ARG A 78 -11.18 -9.07 15.15
N GLY A 79 -10.22 -8.15 15.26
CA GLY A 79 -9.56 -7.81 16.53
C GLY A 79 -8.42 -8.77 16.89
N ASP A 80 -7.88 -9.49 15.91
CA ASP A 80 -6.80 -10.46 16.11
C ASP A 80 -5.48 -9.76 16.44
N THR A 81 -4.78 -10.22 17.48
CA THR A 81 -3.48 -9.65 17.90
C THR A 81 -2.39 -9.89 16.86
N ILE A 82 -2.45 -10.98 16.11
CA ILE A 82 -1.56 -11.26 14.97
C ILE A 82 -1.67 -10.15 13.91
N GLY A 83 -2.88 -9.62 13.66
CA GLY A 83 -3.07 -8.53 12.69
C GLY A 83 -2.33 -7.24 13.06
N LEU A 84 -2.20 -6.96 14.37
CA LEU A 84 -1.45 -5.80 14.86
C LEU A 84 0.05 -5.94 14.57
N TRP A 85 0.63 -7.10 14.85
CA TRP A 85 2.05 -7.36 14.59
C TRP A 85 2.36 -7.42 13.09
N LEU A 86 1.51 -8.05 12.30
CA LEU A 86 1.69 -8.11 10.86
C LEU A 86 1.58 -6.72 10.21
N ALA A 87 0.73 -5.83 10.73
CA ALA A 87 0.65 -4.45 10.25
C ALA A 87 1.96 -3.65 10.50
N LEU A 88 2.62 -3.89 11.64
CA LEU A 88 3.93 -3.30 11.90
C LEU A 88 5.02 -3.91 11.02
N ALA A 89 4.95 -5.21 10.75
CA ALA A 89 5.91 -5.91 9.90
C ALA A 89 5.77 -5.56 8.41
N LEU A 90 4.57 -5.23 7.93
CA LEU A 90 4.31 -4.86 6.54
C LEU A 90 4.70 -3.40 6.24
N LEU A 91 4.69 -2.52 7.24
CA LEU A 91 4.96 -1.09 7.10
C LEU A 91 6.28 -0.75 6.38
N PRO A 92 7.44 -1.40 6.66
CA PRO A 92 8.68 -1.09 5.95
C PRO A 92 8.59 -1.42 4.46
N VAL A 93 7.90 -2.50 4.10
CA VAL A 93 7.72 -2.93 2.71
C VAL A 93 6.82 -1.93 1.98
N GLU A 94 5.70 -1.57 2.57
CA GLU A 94 4.80 -0.53 2.05
C GLU A 94 5.53 0.80 1.85
N PHE A 95 6.34 1.20 2.83
CA PHE A 95 7.09 2.45 2.78
C PHE A 95 8.06 2.51 1.59
N VAL A 96 8.77 1.41 1.30
CA VAL A 96 9.64 1.32 0.12
C VAL A 96 8.85 1.55 -1.16
N PHE A 97 7.67 0.95 -1.30
CA PHE A 97 6.83 1.16 -2.49
C PHE A 97 6.21 2.55 -2.56
N TRP A 98 5.80 3.13 -1.43
CA TRP A 98 5.26 4.48 -1.38
C TRP A 98 6.31 5.51 -1.80
N ILE A 99 7.53 5.40 -1.30
CA ILE A 99 8.62 6.26 -1.72
C ILE A 99 8.98 5.98 -3.18
N GLY A 100 9.16 4.71 -3.56
CA GLY A 100 9.60 4.33 -4.89
C GLY A 100 8.65 4.76 -6.01
N PHE A 101 7.34 4.75 -5.77
CA PHE A 101 6.32 5.25 -6.70
C PHE A 101 5.87 6.70 -6.43
N ALA A 102 6.54 7.42 -5.52
CA ALA A 102 6.21 8.79 -5.14
C ALA A 102 4.73 9.01 -4.75
N LEU A 103 4.16 8.10 -3.95
CA LEU A 103 2.77 8.15 -3.49
C LEU A 103 2.64 9.03 -2.24
N PRO A 104 2.10 10.27 -2.33
CA PRO A 104 2.11 11.20 -1.20
C PRO A 104 1.16 10.78 -0.07
N PHE A 105 0.05 10.12 -0.40
CA PHE A 105 -0.97 9.74 0.59
C PHE A 105 -0.66 8.43 1.32
N GLY A 106 0.16 7.54 0.74
CA GLY A 106 0.52 6.25 1.33
C GLY A 106 1.12 6.41 2.74
N PRO A 107 2.22 7.16 2.89
CA PRO A 107 2.87 7.36 4.19
C PRO A 107 1.97 8.04 5.22
N ILE A 108 1.13 9.00 4.80
CA ILE A 108 0.23 9.73 5.70
C ILE A 108 -0.80 8.77 6.33
N VAL A 109 -1.47 7.97 5.50
CA VAL A 109 -2.47 7.01 5.98
C VAL A 109 -1.80 5.83 6.70
N GLY A 110 -0.61 5.42 6.27
CA GLY A 110 0.21 4.42 6.94
C GLY A 110 0.62 4.81 8.36
N VAL A 111 1.01 6.09 8.57
CA VAL A 111 1.28 6.64 9.91
C VAL A 111 0.02 6.64 10.77
N ALA A 112 -1.11 7.12 10.24
CA ALA A 112 -2.38 7.10 10.96
C ALA A 112 -2.78 5.68 11.39
N ARG A 113 -2.66 4.69 10.48
CA ARG A 113 -2.87 3.27 10.79
C ARG A 113 -1.92 2.79 11.90
N THR A 114 -0.64 3.13 11.80
CA THR A 114 0.39 2.69 12.76
C THR A 114 0.12 3.25 14.15
N VAL A 115 -0.25 4.52 14.28
CA VAL A 115 -0.64 5.13 15.56
C VAL A 115 -1.82 4.38 16.17
N LEU A 116 -2.86 4.07 15.37
CA LEU A 116 -4.03 3.32 15.84
C LEU A 116 -3.67 1.89 16.28
N VAL A 117 -2.76 1.23 15.58
CA VAL A 117 -2.24 -0.11 15.92
C VAL A 117 -1.47 -0.07 17.24
N VAL A 118 -0.59 0.92 17.43
CA VAL A 118 0.19 1.07 18.67
C VAL A 118 -0.73 1.35 19.86
N ILE A 119 -1.70 2.26 19.73
CA ILE A 119 -2.68 2.50 20.79
C ILE A 119 -3.44 1.21 21.13
N ALA A 120 -3.87 0.47 20.11
CA ALA A 120 -4.58 -0.80 20.31
C ALA A 120 -3.72 -1.89 20.99
N LEU A 121 -2.40 -1.87 20.81
CA LEU A 121 -1.47 -2.76 21.51
C LEU A 121 -1.33 -2.35 22.97
N THR A 122 -1.16 -1.06 23.26
CA THR A 122 -1.05 -0.54 24.63
C THR A 122 -2.31 -0.78 25.45
N GLU A 123 -3.50 -0.71 24.83
CA GLU A 123 -4.77 -1.04 25.50
C GLU A 123 -4.89 -2.53 25.90
N ARG A 124 -4.02 -3.41 25.38
CA ARG A 124 -4.07 -4.86 25.59
C ARG A 124 -2.97 -5.41 26.50
N THR A 125 -1.98 -4.58 26.85
CA THR A 125 -0.88 -4.89 27.77
C THR A 125 -1.17 -4.35 29.16
#